data_AF-A0A841D007-F1
#
_entry.id   AF-A0A841D007-F1
#
_cell.length_a   1.000
_cell.length_b   1.000
_cell.length_c   1.000
_cell.angle_alpha   90.00
_cell.angle_beta   90.00
_cell.angle_gamma   90.00
#
_symmetry.space_group_name_H-M   'P 1'
#
loop_
_entity.id
_entity.type
_entity.pdbx_description
1 polymer ?
#
loop_
_entity_poly.entity_id
_entity_poly.type
_entity_poly.pdbx_seq_one_letter_code
_entity_poly.pdbx_strand_id
1 'polypeptide(L)'
;MPRVTLRHTFHVRNSPAALRAHLSQPQSYVGLSPLVVAVRDVEAGERETRYVSVERFRFMGVKYDNLIRVTLRSTPEAVEGEVASPGGVRLDYRFRLTGRDGGTEVEDMLVVRAWARPLLNFAARKAREVQLARAEVLTSRLG
;
A
#
# COMPACT_ATOMS: atom_id res chain seq x y z
N MET A 1 6.37 9.84 -17.79
CA MET A 1 4.95 9.64 -17.40
C MET A 1 4.56 10.69 -16.37
N PRO A 2 3.41 11.35 -16.51
CA PRO A 2 2.82 12.18 -15.46
C PRO A 2 2.80 11.49 -14.08
N ARG A 3 2.97 12.27 -13.00
CA ARG A 3 3.01 11.76 -11.63
C ARG A 3 2.30 12.67 -10.63
N VAL A 4 1.81 12.07 -9.54
CA VAL A 4 1.27 12.76 -8.35
C VAL A 4 1.85 12.08 -7.10
N THR A 5 2.23 12.89 -6.11
CA THR A 5 2.68 12.41 -4.79
C THR A 5 1.58 12.68 -3.76
N LEU A 6 1.21 11.66 -3.00
CA LEU A 6 0.25 11.72 -1.91
C LEU A 6 0.98 11.46 -0.60
N ARG A 7 0.60 12.17 0.45
CA ARG A 7 1.16 12.00 1.78
C ARG A 7 0.07 11.97 2.83
N HIS A 8 0.27 11.15 3.84
CA HIS A 8 -0.57 11.12 5.02
C HIS A 8 0.26 10.67 6.21
N THR A 9 0.19 11.43 7.30
CA THR A 9 0.83 11.09 8.56
C THR A 9 -0.24 10.81 9.60
N PHE A 10 -0.07 9.74 10.35
CA PHE A 10 -0.98 9.35 11.42
C PHE A 10 -0.21 8.62 12.52
N HIS A 11 -0.84 8.48 13.68
CA HIS A 11 -0.25 7.84 14.85
C HIS A 11 -0.94 6.53 15.16
N VAL A 12 -0.16 5.49 15.46
CA VAL A 12 -0.65 4.16 15.84
C VAL A 12 -0.03 3.79 17.18
N ARG A 13 -0.83 3.32 18.15
CA ARG A 13 -0.34 2.95 19.48
C ARG A 13 0.29 1.56 19.51
N ASN A 14 1.25 1.35 18.62
CA ASN A 14 2.07 0.15 18.55
C ASN A 14 3.54 0.52 18.35
N SER A 15 4.41 -0.46 18.55
CA SER A 15 5.84 -0.27 18.31
C SER A 15 6.17 -0.22 16.81
N PRO A 16 7.21 0.53 16.39
CA PRO A 16 7.65 0.54 14.99
C PRO A 16 8.04 -0.85 14.50
N ALA A 17 8.59 -1.69 15.38
CA ALA A 17 8.98 -3.06 15.07
C ALA A 17 7.78 -3.96 14.75
N ALA A 18 6.68 -3.86 15.53
CA ALA A 18 5.47 -4.64 15.30
C ALA A 18 4.77 -4.20 14.00
N LEU A 19 4.66 -2.89 13.74
CA LEU A 19 4.11 -2.38 12.48
C LEU A 19 4.96 -2.80 11.28
N ARG A 20 6.28 -2.72 11.40
CA ARG A 20 7.20 -3.20 10.37
C ARG A 20 7.00 -4.69 10.11
N ALA A 21 6.94 -5.51 11.16
CA ALA A 21 6.73 -6.94 11.03
C ALA A 21 5.41 -7.26 10.31
N HIS A 22 4.34 -6.54 10.64
CA HIS A 22 3.03 -6.67 9.99
C HIS A 22 3.07 -6.24 8.52
N LEU A 23 3.49 -5.00 8.25
CA LEU A 23 3.52 -4.41 6.90
C LEU A 23 4.48 -5.14 5.94
N SER A 24 5.49 -5.86 6.46
CA SER A 24 6.38 -6.68 5.65
C SER A 24 5.78 -8.01 5.20
N GLN A 25 4.57 -8.37 5.63
CA GLN A 25 3.89 -9.58 5.20
C GLN A 25 2.93 -9.27 4.05
N PRO A 26 3.05 -9.88 2.85
CA PRO A 26 2.11 -9.68 1.76
C PRO A 26 0.64 -9.90 2.17
N GLN A 27 0.38 -10.91 3.01
CA GLN A 27 -0.97 -11.25 3.48
C GLN A 27 -1.59 -10.15 4.35
N SER A 28 -0.78 -9.31 5.01
CA SER A 28 -1.28 -8.18 5.81
C SER A 28 -2.07 -7.17 4.99
N TYR A 29 -1.80 -7.09 3.68
CA TYR A 29 -2.45 -6.13 2.80
C TYR A 29 -3.91 -6.52 2.50
N VAL A 30 -4.30 -7.78 2.71
CA VAL A 30 -5.69 -8.23 2.64
C VAL A 30 -6.46 -7.64 3.83
N GLY A 31 -7.47 -6.82 3.54
CA GLY A 31 -8.25 -6.15 4.58
C GLY A 31 -7.58 -4.92 5.20
N LEU A 32 -6.34 -4.60 4.83
CA LEU A 32 -5.67 -3.33 5.11
C LEU A 32 -5.89 -2.32 3.98
N SER A 33 -5.89 -2.79 2.73
CA SER A 33 -6.41 -2.05 1.60
C SER A 33 -7.84 -2.53 1.30
N PRO A 34 -8.83 -1.63 1.21
CA PRO A 34 -10.22 -2.02 0.94
C PRO A 34 -10.41 -2.68 -0.43
N LEU A 35 -9.45 -2.50 -1.35
CA LEU A 35 -9.49 -3.11 -2.67
C LEU A 35 -8.88 -4.52 -2.69
N VAL A 36 -7.92 -4.81 -1.81
CA VAL A 36 -7.14 -6.05 -1.85
C VAL A 36 -7.93 -7.18 -1.21
N VAL A 37 -8.33 -8.15 -2.03
CA VAL A 37 -9.14 -9.30 -1.60
C VAL A 37 -8.34 -10.60 -1.49
N ALA A 38 -7.18 -10.67 -2.14
CA ALA A 38 -6.29 -11.82 -2.08
C ALA A 38 -4.87 -11.43 -2.45
N VAL A 39 -3.92 -12.26 -2.00
CA VAL A 39 -2.52 -12.24 -2.42
C VAL A 39 -2.17 -13.63 -2.94
N ARG A 40 -1.40 -13.70 -4.02
CA ARG A 40 -1.02 -14.92 -4.73
C ARG A 40 0.44 -14.84 -5.18
N ASP A 41 0.98 -15.99 -5.58
CA ASP A 41 2.29 -16.10 -6.23
C ASP A 41 3.41 -15.40 -5.43
N VAL A 42 3.46 -15.69 -4.12
CA VAL A 42 4.41 -15.06 -3.20
C VAL A 42 5.78 -15.71 -3.36
N GLU A 43 6.75 -14.90 -3.78
CA GLU A 43 8.15 -15.24 -3.91
C GLU A 43 8.95 -14.45 -2.87
N ALA A 44 9.29 -15.10 -1.76
CA ALA A 44 10.12 -14.49 -0.73
C ALA A 44 11.60 -14.59 -1.12
N GLY A 45 12.29 -13.45 -1.18
CA GLY A 45 13.73 -13.36 -1.32
C GLY A 45 14.39 -12.72 -0.10
N GLU A 46 15.72 -12.77 -0.04
CA GLU A 46 16.49 -12.23 1.10
C GLU A 46 16.31 -10.71 1.28
N ARG A 47 16.14 -9.97 0.18
CA ARG A 47 16.07 -8.50 0.18
C ARG A 47 14.68 -7.95 -0.13
N GLU A 48 13.89 -8.72 -0.87
CA GLU A 48 12.57 -8.30 -1.32
C GLU A 48 11.64 -9.49 -1.46
N THR A 49 10.35 -9.25 -1.28
CA THR A 49 9.28 -10.21 -1.54
C THR A 49 8.48 -9.73 -2.74
N ARG A 50 8.29 -10.61 -3.72
CA ARG A 50 7.46 -10.33 -4.90
C ARG A 50 6.16 -11.10 -4.79
N TYR A 51 5.05 -10.50 -5.18
CA TYR A 51 3.75 -11.16 -5.16
C TYR A 51 2.75 -10.51 -6.11
N VAL A 52 1.63 -11.19 -6.34
CA VAL A 52 0.46 -10.65 -7.02
C VAL A 52 -0.59 -10.27 -5.99
N SER A 53 -0.99 -9.01 -5.97
CA SER A 53 -2.15 -8.54 -5.21
C SER A 53 -3.38 -8.49 -6.12
N VAL A 54 -4.49 -9.01 -5.63
CA VAL A 54 -5.77 -9.02 -6.34
C VAL A 54 -6.62 -7.87 -5.82
N GLU A 55 -6.73 -6.80 -6.59
CA GLU A 55 -7.59 -5.66 -6.28
C GLU A 55 -8.96 -5.84 -6.93
N ARG A 56 -10.04 -5.86 -6.14
CA ARG A 56 -11.40 -5.99 -6.64
C ARG A 56 -12.10 -4.65 -6.74
N PHE A 57 -12.32 -4.21 -7.96
CA PHE A 57 -13.14 -3.06 -8.28
C PHE A 57 -14.59 -3.49 -8.51
N ARG A 58 -15.53 -2.65 -8.09
CA ARG A 58 -16.96 -2.78 -8.41
C ARG A 58 -17.40 -1.53 -9.15
N PHE A 59 -17.84 -1.70 -10.39
CA PHE A 59 -18.36 -0.60 -11.22
C PHE A 59 -19.66 -1.04 -11.87
N MET A 60 -20.75 -0.30 -11.61
CA MET A 60 -22.08 -0.54 -12.19
C MET A 60 -22.53 -2.03 -12.13
N GLY A 61 -22.31 -2.70 -10.99
CA GLY A 61 -22.67 -4.10 -10.79
C GLY A 61 -21.64 -5.13 -11.30
N VAL A 62 -20.68 -4.72 -12.11
CA VAL A 62 -19.61 -5.59 -12.63
C VAL A 62 -18.43 -5.60 -11.67
N LYS A 63 -17.92 -6.80 -11.38
CA LYS A 63 -16.70 -7.03 -10.61
C LYS A 63 -15.52 -7.15 -11.58
N TYR A 64 -14.46 -6.40 -11.31
CA TYR A 64 -13.21 -6.51 -12.04
C TYR A 64 -12.07 -6.75 -11.05
N ASP A 65 -11.37 -7.87 -11.24
CA ASP A 65 -10.20 -8.22 -10.45
C ASP A 65 -8.94 -7.77 -11.21
N ASN A 66 -8.29 -6.73 -10.69
CA ASN A 66 -7.05 -6.19 -11.19
C ASN A 66 -5.88 -6.90 -10.51
N LEU A 67 -5.09 -7.65 -11.29
CA LEU A 67 -3.93 -8.38 -10.80
C LEU A 67 -2.68 -7.48 -10.87
N ILE A 68 -2.32 -6.86 -9.76
CA ILE A 68 -1.14 -5.98 -9.70
C ILE A 68 0.08 -6.76 -9.19
N ARG A 69 1.23 -6.55 -9.82
CA ARG A 69 2.50 -7.09 -9.33
C ARG A 69 3.08 -6.14 -8.30
N VAL A 70 3.51 -6.68 -7.17
CA VAL A 70 4.09 -5.92 -6.07
C VAL A 70 5.49 -6.45 -5.76
N THR A 71 6.43 -5.54 -5.60
CA THR A 71 7.72 -5.79 -4.96
C THR A 71 7.72 -5.07 -3.62
N LEU A 72 7.99 -5.80 -2.54
CA LEU A 72 7.94 -5.33 -1.16
C LEU A 72 9.34 -5.44 -0.54
N ARG A 73 9.77 -4.39 0.15
CA ARG A 73 11.06 -4.33 0.84
C ARG A 73 10.86 -3.83 2.26
N SER A 74 11.55 -4.46 3.19
CA SER A 74 11.60 -4.01 4.58
C SER A 74 13.00 -3.53 4.91
N THR A 75 13.08 -2.31 5.41
CA THR A 75 14.31 -1.71 5.93
C THR A 75 14.12 -1.43 7.43
N PRO A 76 15.19 -1.14 8.19
CA PRO A 76 15.05 -0.82 9.61
C PRO A 76 14.12 0.37 9.89
N GLU A 77 14.07 1.36 9.00
CA GLU A 77 13.29 2.61 9.19
C GLU A 77 11.96 2.64 8.42
N ALA A 78 11.78 1.76 7.44
CA ALA A 78 10.65 1.85 6.53
C ALA A 78 10.25 0.52 5.89
N VAL A 79 8.98 0.42 5.52
CA VAL A 79 8.47 -0.58 4.59
C VAL A 79 8.15 0.10 3.26
N GLU A 80 8.71 -0.40 2.19
CA GLU A 80 8.63 0.18 0.86
C GLU A 80 8.08 -0.82 -0.13
N GLY A 81 7.43 -0.34 -1.19
CA GLY A 81 7.11 -1.23 -2.28
C GLY A 81 6.79 -0.52 -3.58
N GLU A 82 6.87 -1.31 -4.63
CA GLU A 82 6.64 -0.91 -6.01
C GLU A 82 5.51 -1.75 -6.58
N VAL A 83 4.57 -1.08 -7.24
CA VAL A 83 3.38 -1.68 -7.79
C VAL A 83 3.35 -1.46 -9.30
N ALA A 84 3.07 -2.52 -10.03
CA ALA A 84 2.86 -2.53 -11.46
C ALA A 84 1.47 -3.07 -11.79
N SER A 85 0.59 -2.18 -12.27
CA SER A 85 -0.73 -2.57 -12.76
C SER A 85 -0.69 -2.88 -14.26
N PRO A 86 -1.43 -3.91 -14.74
CA PRO A 86 -1.62 -4.18 -16.16
C PRO A 86 -2.16 -2.99 -16.95
N GLY A 87 -2.95 -2.11 -16.31
CA GLY A 87 -3.53 -0.91 -16.93
C GLY A 87 -2.56 0.25 -17.16
N GLY A 88 -1.24 0.05 -17.00
CA GLY A 88 -0.25 1.10 -17.22
C GLY A 88 -0.11 2.09 -16.06
N VAL A 89 -0.53 1.71 -14.85
CA VAL A 89 -0.31 2.45 -13.61
C VAL A 89 0.89 1.87 -12.88
N ARG A 90 1.78 2.75 -12.41
CA ARG A 90 2.87 2.42 -11.49
C ARG A 90 2.68 3.20 -10.19
N LEU A 91 2.95 2.57 -9.06
CA LEU A 91 2.87 3.21 -7.76
C LEU A 91 4.06 2.77 -6.91
N ASP A 92 4.78 3.74 -6.35
CA ASP A 92 5.72 3.45 -5.26
C ASP A 92 5.05 3.87 -3.96
N TYR A 93 5.25 3.10 -2.90
CA TYR A 93 4.84 3.49 -1.56
C TYR A 93 5.99 3.34 -0.57
N ARG A 94 5.93 4.16 0.48
CA ARG A 94 6.84 4.10 1.62
C ARG A 94 6.07 4.41 2.90
N PHE A 95 6.21 3.55 3.89
CA PHE A 95 5.81 3.76 5.27
C PHE A 95 7.06 4.02 6.10
N ARG A 96 7.36 5.28 6.42
CA ARG A 96 8.41 5.60 7.40
C ARG A 96 7.81 5.44 8.80
N LEU A 97 8.49 4.68 9.65
CA LEU A 97 7.99 4.31 10.98
C LEU A 97 8.91 4.93 12.04
N THR A 98 8.40 5.91 12.79
CA THR A 98 9.17 6.61 13.82
C THR A 98 8.51 6.43 15.18
N GLY A 99 9.26 5.95 16.17
CA GLY A 99 8.74 5.87 17.54
C GLY A 99 8.47 7.27 18.10
N ARG A 100 7.25 7.51 18.60
CA ARG A 100 6.82 8.81 19.14
C ARG A 100 5.72 8.60 20.19
N ASP A 101 5.75 9.33 21.30
CA ASP A 101 4.68 9.35 22.32
C ASP A 101 4.17 7.96 22.77
N GLY A 102 5.09 6.98 22.90
CA GLY A 102 4.75 5.60 23.30
C GLY A 102 4.14 4.72 22.19
N GLY A 103 4.01 5.24 20.97
CA GLY A 103 3.57 4.52 19.78
C GLY A 103 4.46 4.78 18.57
N THR A 104 3.86 4.73 17.38
CA THR A 104 4.55 4.97 16.10
C THR A 104 3.84 6.07 15.33
N GLU A 105 4.58 7.09 14.94
CA GLU A 105 4.20 7.99 13.86
C GLU A 105 4.53 7.32 12.51
N VAL A 106 3.51 7.17 11.67
CA VAL A 106 3.62 6.57 10.35
C VAL A 106 3.50 7.69 9.31
N GLU A 107 4.55 7.88 8.50
CA GLU A 107 4.47 8.69 7.28
C GLU A 107 4.22 7.76 6.08
N ASP A 108 2.99 7.77 5.57
CA ASP A 108 2.58 7.08 4.36
C ASP A 108 2.76 8.03 3.16
N MET A 109 3.67 7.65 2.25
CA MET A 109 3.90 8.35 1.00
C MET A 109 3.60 7.44 -0.18
N LEU A 110 2.82 7.93 -1.14
CA LEU A 110 2.53 7.27 -2.41
C LEU A 110 2.99 8.13 -3.57
N VAL A 111 3.69 7.55 -4.55
CA VAL A 111 4.05 8.21 -5.81
C VAL A 111 3.36 7.47 -6.94
N VAL A 112 2.26 8.04 -7.45
CA VAL A 112 1.45 7.45 -8.50
C VAL A 112 1.90 7.97 -9.87
N ARG A 113 2.07 7.07 -10.82
CA ARG A 113 2.46 7.37 -12.21
C ARG A 113 1.53 6.65 -13.18
N ALA A 114 1.13 7.34 -14.23
CA ALA A 114 0.32 6.76 -15.31
C ALA A 114 0.69 7.41 -16.65
N TRP A 115 0.39 6.75 -17.77
CA TRP A 115 0.76 7.24 -19.10
C TRP A 115 -0.10 8.43 -19.55
N ALA A 116 -1.37 8.49 -19.12
CA ALA A 116 -2.32 9.54 -19.44
C ALA A 116 -2.83 10.26 -18.18
N ARG A 117 -3.14 11.56 -18.29
CA ARG A 117 -3.65 12.39 -17.17
C ARG A 117 -4.99 11.93 -16.59
N PRO A 118 -6.02 11.55 -17.40
CA PRO A 118 -7.28 11.05 -16.83
C PRO A 118 -7.08 9.78 -15.99
N LEU A 119 -6.24 8.86 -16.48
CA LEU A 119 -5.88 7.64 -15.75
C LEU A 119 -5.10 7.97 -14.48
N LEU A 120 -4.16 8.92 -14.53
CA LEU A 120 -3.44 9.39 -13.35
C LEU A 120 -4.40 9.92 -12.29
N ASN A 121 -5.35 10.77 -12.66
CA ASN A 121 -6.30 11.36 -11.73
C ASN A 121 -7.19 10.28 -11.08
N PHE A 122 -7.65 9.32 -11.87
CA PHE A 122 -8.39 8.17 -11.35
C PHE A 122 -7.54 7.34 -10.37
N ALA A 123 -6.32 6.97 -10.76
CA ALA A 123 -5.41 6.18 -9.94
C ALA A 123 -5.02 6.92 -8.65
N ALA A 124 -4.75 8.22 -8.73
CA ALA A 124 -4.42 9.05 -7.57
C ALA A 124 -5.60 9.14 -6.59
N ARG A 125 -6.83 9.29 -7.07
CA ARG A 125 -8.03 9.26 -6.22
C ARG A 125 -8.17 7.93 -5.50
N LYS A 126 -8.01 6.82 -6.23
CA LYS A 126 -8.06 5.47 -5.63
C LYS A 126 -6.93 5.21 -4.65
N ALA A 127 -5.72 5.64 -4.98
CA ALA A 127 -4.58 5.58 -4.07
C ALA A 127 -4.85 6.37 -2.78
N ARG A 128 -5.47 7.55 -2.87
CA ARG A 128 -5.87 8.34 -1.69
C ARG A 128 -6.94 7.64 -0.85
N GLU A 129 -7.98 7.09 -1.47
CA GLU A 129 -9.01 6.31 -0.78
C GLU A 129 -8.39 5.14 0.01
N VAL A 130 -7.49 4.38 -0.63
CA VAL A 130 -6.75 3.29 0.01
C VAL A 130 -5.82 3.78 1.12
N GLN A 131 -5.13 4.91 0.92
CA GLN A 131 -4.22 5.51 1.91
C GLN A 131 -4.94 5.80 3.22
N LEU A 132 -6.10 6.47 3.13
CA LEU A 132 -6.89 6.85 4.30
C LEU A 132 -7.51 5.64 4.99
N ALA A 133 -8.09 4.71 4.22
CA ALA A 133 -8.68 3.49 4.78
C ALA A 133 -7.63 2.63 5.50
N ARG A 134 -6.41 2.52 4.94
CA ARG A 134 -5.31 1.82 5.61
C ARG A 134 -4.91 2.49 6.92
N ALA A 135 -4.81 3.82 6.95
CA ALA A 135 -4.50 4.54 8.19
C ALA A 135 -5.55 4.28 9.28
N GLU A 136 -6.83 4.28 8.92
CA GLU A 136 -7.94 3.94 9.82
C GLU A 136 -7.82 2.49 10.33
N VAL A 137 -7.57 1.53 9.44
CA VAL A 137 -7.40 0.12 9.83
C VAL A 137 -6.18 -0.09 10.72
N LEU A 138 -5.04 0.53 10.43
CA LEU A 138 -3.85 0.43 11.27
C LEU A 138 -4.09 1.03 12.66
N THR A 139 -4.73 2.20 12.71
CA THR A 139 -5.02 2.89 13.97
C THR A 139 -6.02 2.10 14.83
N SER A 140 -7.01 1.45 14.21
CA SER A 140 -8.07 0.72 14.92
C SER A 140 -7.72 -0.73 15.28
N ARG A 141 -6.99 -1.45 14.41
CA ARG A 141 -6.70 -2.88 14.61
C ARG A 141 -5.33 -3.15 15.22
N LEU A 142 -4.39 -2.23 15.06
CA LEU A 142 -3.03 -2.37 15.57
C LEU A 142 -2.66 -1.28 16.57
N GLY A 143 -3.51 -0.28 16.82
CA GLY A 143 -3.31 0.73 17.87
C GLY A 143 -4.02 0.41 19.17
#